data_AF-A0A2A4QMJ0-F1
#
_entry.id   AF-A0A2A4QMJ0-F1
#
_cell.length_a   1.000
_cell.length_b   1.000
_cell.length_c   1.000
_cell.angle_alpha   90.00
_cell.angle_beta   90.00
_cell.angle_gamma   90.00
#
_symmetry.space_group_name_H-M   'P 1'
#
loop_
_entity.id
_entity.type
_entity.pdbx_description
1 polymer ?
#
loop_
_entity_poly.entity_id
_entity_poly.type
_entity_poly.pdbx_seq_one_letter_code
_entity_poly.pdbx_strand_id
1 'polypeptide(L)'
;MSLLIILVIVAPIRVSSQPSKSYKKDQKARDKTRAGSENFANDVEASSQVLKKYKQQLTLLDQERLDAEASGDMEQLAKVEQKIRRVKGEMRFAKDKIEQDIIKEYNKIQEKHVRKRMKKSKKKSNRVNENKKEPFFKRLFKKKHR
;
A
#
# COMPACT_ATOMS: atom_id res chain seq x y z
N MET A 1 -38.37 -30.98 61.26
CA MET A 1 -38.04 -31.52 59.91
C MET A 1 -37.88 -30.33 58.99
N SER A 2 -36.69 -29.71 58.98
CA SER A 2 -36.46 -28.43 58.31
C SER A 2 -35.61 -28.66 57.07
N LEU A 3 -36.23 -28.53 55.88
CA LEU A 3 -35.60 -28.72 54.57
C LEU A 3 -34.62 -27.57 54.28
N LEU A 4 -33.34 -27.91 54.18
CA LEU A 4 -32.25 -27.00 53.88
C LEU A 4 -32.07 -26.96 52.35
N ILE A 5 -32.54 -25.87 51.72
CA ILE A 5 -32.45 -25.66 50.28
C ILE A 5 -31.03 -25.18 49.95
N ILE A 6 -30.23 -26.03 49.31
CA ILE A 6 -28.88 -25.70 48.83
C ILE A 6 -29.03 -24.96 47.50
N LEU A 7 -28.77 -23.65 47.52
CA LEU A 7 -28.81 -22.77 46.37
C LEU A 7 -27.44 -22.83 45.65
N VAL A 8 -27.37 -23.62 44.58
CA VAL A 8 -26.15 -23.77 43.77
C VAL A 8 -25.97 -22.51 42.92
N ILE A 9 -25.04 -21.65 43.31
CA ILE A 9 -24.63 -20.47 42.56
C ILE A 9 -23.76 -20.94 41.38
N VAL A 10 -24.36 -21.03 40.19
CA VAL A 10 -23.63 -21.27 38.94
C VAL A 10 -22.99 -19.95 38.50
N ALA A 11 -21.74 -19.72 38.89
CA ALA A 11 -20.96 -18.61 38.39
C ALA A 11 -20.57 -18.86 36.91
N PRO A 12 -20.86 -17.94 35.97
CA PRO A 12 -20.43 -18.11 34.59
C PRO A 12 -18.92 -17.94 34.49
N ILE A 13 -18.22 -19.05 34.23
CA ILE A 13 -16.79 -19.05 33.91
C ILE A 13 -16.62 -18.27 32.60
N ARG A 14 -16.19 -17.01 32.67
CA ARG A 14 -15.76 -16.26 31.49
C ARG A 14 -14.44 -16.84 31.00
N VAL A 15 -14.51 -17.79 30.09
CA VAL A 15 -13.36 -18.29 29.35
C VAL A 15 -12.88 -17.18 28.41
N SER A 16 -11.95 -16.33 28.86
CA SER A 16 -11.23 -15.44 27.95
C SER A 16 -10.22 -16.29 27.18
N SER A 17 -10.66 -16.93 26.10
CA SER A 17 -9.75 -17.64 25.21
C SER A 17 -8.85 -16.61 24.52
N GLN A 18 -7.59 -16.53 24.96
CA GLN A 18 -6.63 -15.69 24.26
C GLN A 18 -6.49 -16.22 22.83
N PRO A 19 -6.53 -15.34 21.81
CA PRO A 19 -6.44 -15.78 20.44
C PRO A 19 -5.12 -16.48 20.19
N SER A 20 -5.16 -17.54 19.39
CA SER A 20 -4.00 -18.38 19.09
C SER A 20 -2.84 -17.55 18.51
N LYS A 21 -1.60 -18.02 18.73
CA LYS A 21 -0.40 -17.35 18.19
C LYS A 21 -0.45 -17.21 16.66
N SER A 22 -1.05 -18.17 15.95
CA SER A 22 -1.26 -18.08 14.49
C SER A 22 -2.24 -16.97 14.12
N TYR A 23 -3.38 -16.87 14.82
CA TYR A 23 -4.37 -15.82 14.60
C TYR A 23 -3.79 -14.42 14.80
N LYS A 24 -3.02 -14.20 15.88
CA LYS A 24 -2.34 -12.92 16.13
C LYS A 24 -1.34 -12.55 15.02
N LYS A 25 -0.69 -13.54 14.40
CA LYS A 25 0.26 -13.33 13.29
C LYS A 25 -0.47 -12.94 12.01
N ASP A 26 -1.60 -13.57 11.73
CA ASP A 26 -2.43 -13.27 10.56
C ASP A 26 -3.09 -11.91 10.68
N GLN A 27 -3.57 -11.52 11.87
CA GLN A 27 -4.04 -10.15 12.14
C GLN A 27 -2.93 -9.13 11.87
N LYS A 28 -1.75 -9.28 12.49
CA LYS A 28 -0.63 -8.36 12.24
C LYS A 28 -0.24 -8.25 10.77
N ALA A 29 -0.34 -9.34 10.01
CA ALA A 29 -0.08 -9.32 8.57
C ALA A 29 -1.16 -8.53 7.81
N ARG A 30 -2.43 -8.71 8.16
CA ARG A 30 -3.58 -7.97 7.60
C ARG A 30 -3.51 -6.49 7.96
N ASP A 31 -3.21 -6.16 9.20
CA ASP A 31 -3.09 -4.77 9.68
C ASP A 31 -1.95 -4.05 8.95
N LYS A 32 -0.82 -4.73 8.73
CA LYS A 32 0.30 -4.18 7.96
C LYS A 32 -0.05 -3.97 6.49
N THR A 33 -0.84 -4.85 5.87
CA THR A 33 -1.32 -4.63 4.49
C THR A 33 -2.32 -3.48 4.43
N ARG A 34 -3.20 -3.37 5.43
CA ARG A 34 -4.21 -2.33 5.53
C ARG A 34 -3.58 -0.94 5.74
N ALA A 35 -2.64 -0.82 6.66
CA ALA A 35 -1.88 0.42 6.86
C ALA A 35 -1.12 0.83 5.59
N GLY A 36 -0.57 -0.14 4.84
CA GLY A 36 0.08 0.14 3.55
C GLY A 36 -0.88 0.68 2.49
N SER A 37 -2.09 0.12 2.40
CA SER A 37 -3.11 0.60 1.45
C SER A 37 -3.71 1.95 1.84
N GLU A 38 -3.91 2.19 3.14
CA GLU A 38 -4.42 3.47 3.65
C GLU A 38 -3.42 4.60 3.39
N ASN A 39 -2.12 4.37 3.60
CA ASN A 39 -1.08 5.35 3.29
C ASN A 39 -1.07 5.71 1.79
N PHE A 40 -1.14 4.72 0.90
CA PHE A 40 -1.17 4.97 -0.54
C PHE A 40 -2.43 5.74 -0.97
N ALA A 41 -3.59 5.43 -0.39
CA ALA A 41 -4.83 6.15 -0.67
C ALA A 41 -4.71 7.63 -0.24
N ASN A 42 -4.15 7.89 0.94
CA ASN A 42 -3.92 9.25 1.44
C ASN A 42 -2.95 10.03 0.53
N ASP A 43 -1.89 9.39 0.02
CA ASP A 43 -0.94 10.01 -0.90
C ASP A 43 -1.58 10.38 -2.24
N VAL A 44 -2.47 9.52 -2.76
CA VAL A 44 -3.25 9.78 -3.97
C VAL A 44 -4.26 10.91 -3.76
N GLU A 45 -4.92 10.95 -2.61
CA GLU A 45 -5.84 12.04 -2.25
C GLU A 45 -5.13 13.38 -2.13
N ALA A 46 -3.97 13.43 -1.45
CA ALA A 46 -3.15 14.63 -1.36
C ALA A 46 -2.70 15.11 -2.75
N SER A 47 -2.26 14.19 -3.61
CA SER A 47 -1.88 14.47 -5.00
C SER A 47 -3.06 15.03 -5.81
N SER A 48 -4.26 14.47 -5.63
CA SER A 48 -5.50 14.95 -6.26
C SER A 48 -5.86 16.36 -5.81
N GLN A 49 -5.70 16.68 -4.52
CA GLN A 49 -5.94 18.04 -4.00
C GLN A 49 -4.99 19.07 -4.62
N VAL A 50 -3.72 18.72 -4.82
CA VAL A 50 -2.74 19.59 -5.49
C VAL A 50 -3.18 19.91 -6.92
N LEU A 51 -3.58 18.90 -7.70
CA LEU A 51 -4.06 19.10 -9.07
C LEU A 51 -5.37 19.91 -9.12
N LYS A 52 -6.26 19.74 -8.14
CA LYS A 52 -7.49 20.55 -8.02
C LYS A 52 -7.18 22.04 -7.82
N LYS A 53 -6.19 22.37 -6.98
CA LYS A 53 -5.76 23.77 -6.76
C LYS A 53 -5.28 24.42 -8.05
N TYR A 54 -4.44 23.74 -8.84
CA TYR A 54 -4.01 24.25 -10.14
C TYR A 54 -5.16 24.44 -11.12
N LYS A 55 -6.12 23.50 -11.15
CA LYS A 55 -7.33 23.67 -11.98
C LYS A 55 -8.16 24.88 -11.58
N GLN A 56 -8.36 25.10 -10.28
CA GLN A 56 -9.07 26.27 -9.76
C GLN A 56 -8.35 27.58 -10.11
N GLN A 57 -7.03 27.62 -9.96
CA GLN A 57 -6.22 28.78 -10.37
C GLN A 57 -6.36 29.04 -11.87
N LEU A 58 -6.32 28.01 -12.70
CA LEU A 58 -6.51 28.16 -14.14
C LEU A 58 -7.91 28.65 -14.51
N THR A 59 -8.96 28.21 -13.83
CA THR A 59 -10.32 28.71 -14.09
C THR A 59 -10.47 30.18 -13.73
N LEU A 60 -9.84 30.63 -12.64
CA LEU A 60 -9.84 32.04 -12.25
C LEU A 60 -9.08 32.89 -13.27
N LEU A 61 -7.89 32.44 -13.68
CA LEU A 61 -7.11 33.15 -14.70
C LEU A 61 -7.80 33.18 -16.07
N ASP A 62 -8.58 32.15 -16.43
CA ASP A 62 -9.34 32.16 -17.69
C ASP A 62 -10.50 33.18 -17.63
N GLN A 63 -11.13 33.37 -16.47
CA GLN A 63 -12.10 34.45 -16.27
C GLN A 63 -11.44 35.82 -16.40
N GLU A 64 -10.32 36.04 -15.71
CA GLU A 64 -9.54 37.28 -15.84
C GLU A 64 -9.11 37.55 -17.30
N ARG A 65 -8.80 36.50 -18.06
CA ARG A 65 -8.45 36.61 -19.48
C ARG A 65 -9.63 37.09 -20.31
N LEU A 66 -10.81 36.52 -20.09
CA LEU A 66 -12.05 36.90 -20.78
C LEU A 66 -12.46 38.33 -20.43
N ASP A 67 -12.31 38.74 -19.17
CA ASP A 67 -12.59 40.11 -18.73
C ASP A 67 -11.61 41.11 -19.37
N ALA A 68 -10.32 40.77 -19.43
CA ALA A 68 -9.30 41.57 -20.12
C ALA A 68 -9.57 41.68 -21.63
N GLU A 69 -9.94 40.57 -22.29
CA GLU A 69 -10.38 40.54 -23.69
C GLU A 69 -11.58 41.46 -23.92
N ALA A 70 -12.58 41.41 -23.05
CA ALA A 70 -13.77 42.26 -23.13
C ALA A 70 -13.47 43.75 -22.90
N SER A 71 -12.49 44.06 -22.04
CA SER A 71 -12.06 45.44 -21.76
C SER A 71 -11.21 46.06 -22.88
N GLY A 72 -10.64 45.24 -23.77
CA GLY A 72 -9.71 45.68 -24.82
C GLY A 72 -8.32 46.07 -24.32
N ASP A 73 -7.98 45.81 -23.05
CA ASP A 73 -6.65 46.07 -22.49
C ASP A 73 -5.66 44.95 -22.88
N MET A 74 -4.93 45.21 -23.96
CA MET A 74 -3.94 44.28 -24.53
C MET A 74 -2.76 43.99 -23.60
N GLU A 75 -2.38 44.92 -22.71
CA GLU A 75 -1.28 44.69 -21.77
C GLU A 75 -1.68 43.73 -20.65
N GLN A 76 -2.90 43.91 -20.12
CA GLN A 76 -3.43 43.03 -19.08
C GLN A 76 -3.64 41.63 -19.62
N LEU A 77 -4.16 41.51 -20.84
CA LEU A 77 -4.34 40.23 -21.53
C LEU A 77 -3.01 39.47 -21.66
N ALA A 78 -1.95 40.13 -22.14
CA ALA A 78 -0.63 39.51 -22.27
C ALA A 78 -0.06 39.03 -20.92
N LYS A 79 -0.27 39.80 -19.84
CA LYS A 79 0.15 39.43 -18.48
C LYS A 79 -0.62 38.20 -17.97
N VAL A 80 -1.93 38.14 -18.19
CA VAL A 80 -2.77 37.01 -17.79
C VAL A 80 -2.41 35.76 -18.60
N GLU A 81 -2.19 35.86 -19.91
CA GLU A 81 -1.74 34.74 -20.72
C GLU A 81 -0.38 34.18 -20.26
N GLN A 82 0.55 35.05 -19.89
CA GLN A 82 1.84 34.63 -19.36
C GLN A 82 1.66 33.86 -18.04
N LYS A 83 0.79 34.33 -17.14
CA LYS A 83 0.45 33.62 -15.90
C LYS A 83 -0.17 32.26 -16.19
N ILE A 84 -1.11 32.17 -17.12
CA ILE A 84 -1.73 30.90 -17.54
C ILE A 84 -0.67 29.91 -18.04
N ARG A 85 0.29 30.37 -18.86
CA ARG A 85 1.39 29.51 -19.34
C ARG A 85 2.25 28.99 -18.20
N ARG A 86 2.60 29.84 -17.23
CA ARG A 86 3.39 29.44 -16.04
C ARG A 86 2.66 28.40 -15.21
N VAL A 87 1.40 28.66 -14.86
CA VAL A 87 0.57 27.74 -14.05
C VAL A 87 0.35 26.41 -14.78
N LYS A 88 0.13 26.42 -16.10
CA LYS A 88 0.05 25.18 -16.90
C LYS A 88 1.38 24.40 -16.87
N GLY A 89 2.52 25.09 -16.91
CA GLY A 89 3.84 24.47 -16.80
C GLY A 89 4.06 23.80 -15.45
N GLU A 90 3.76 24.50 -14.36
CA GLU A 90 3.84 23.97 -13.00
C GLU A 90 2.91 22.78 -12.78
N MET A 91 1.67 22.86 -13.28
CA MET A 91 0.71 21.77 -13.21
C MET A 91 1.22 20.51 -13.92
N ARG A 92 1.85 20.65 -15.11
CA ARG A 92 2.45 19.54 -15.84
C ARG A 92 3.58 18.90 -15.03
N PHE A 93 4.48 19.72 -14.49
CA PHE A 93 5.57 19.22 -13.66
C PHE A 93 5.07 18.47 -12.42
N ALA A 94 4.07 19.02 -11.73
CA ALA A 94 3.45 18.37 -10.58
C ALA A 94 2.80 17.04 -10.97
N LYS A 95 2.09 17.01 -12.11
CA LYS A 95 1.46 15.80 -12.64
C LYS A 95 2.50 14.72 -12.97
N ASP A 96 3.57 15.07 -13.66
CA ASP A 96 4.63 14.13 -14.02
C ASP A 96 5.30 13.53 -12.77
N LYS A 97 5.53 14.35 -11.74
CA LYS A 97 6.07 13.88 -10.46
C LYS A 97 5.15 12.87 -9.78
N ILE A 98 3.85 13.17 -9.72
CA ILE A 98 2.82 12.27 -9.16
C ILE A 98 2.80 10.94 -9.93
N GLU A 99 2.81 10.99 -11.27
CA GLU A 99 2.83 9.79 -12.10
C GLU A 99 4.08 8.94 -11.85
N GLN A 100 5.26 9.57 -11.78
CA GLN A 100 6.51 8.88 -11.47
C GLN A 100 6.47 8.18 -10.11
N ASP A 101 5.91 8.82 -9.08
CA ASP A 101 5.87 8.26 -7.73
C ASP A 101 4.88 7.08 -7.65
N ILE A 102 3.75 7.15 -8.36
CA ILE A 102 2.81 6.03 -8.51
C ILE A 102 3.50 4.85 -9.22
N ILE A 103 4.22 5.11 -10.32
CA ILE A 103 4.94 4.07 -11.07
C ILE A 103 6.01 3.40 -10.20
N LYS A 104 6.78 4.18 -9.42
CA LYS A 104 7.80 3.64 -8.51
C LYS A 104 7.20 2.71 -7.47
N GLU A 105 6.12 3.11 -6.80
CA GLU A 105 5.45 2.27 -5.81
C GLU A 105 4.86 1.00 -6.43
N TYR A 106 4.24 1.11 -7.61
CA TYR A 106 3.74 -0.04 -8.35
C TYR A 106 4.85 -1.04 -8.70
N ASN A 107 5.97 -0.55 -9.25
CA ASN A 107 7.13 -1.38 -9.61
C ASN A 107 7.74 -2.07 -8.39
N LYS A 108 7.84 -1.37 -7.26
CA LYS A 108 8.33 -1.92 -5.99
C LYS A 108 7.48 -3.08 -5.48
N ILE A 109 6.15 -2.99 -5.64
CA ILE A 109 5.22 -4.08 -5.30
C ILE A 109 5.47 -5.29 -6.22
N GLN A 110 5.56 -5.05 -7.54
CA GLN A 110 5.81 -6.11 -8.52
C GLN A 110 7.15 -6.81 -8.27
N GLU A 111 8.23 -6.05 -8.10
CA GLU A 111 9.58 -6.58 -7.88
C GLU A 111 9.63 -7.44 -6.60
N LYS A 112 8.96 -6.99 -5.53
CA LYS A 112 8.85 -7.77 -4.29
C LYS A 112 8.15 -9.10 -4.51
N HIS A 113 7.08 -9.12 -5.30
CA HIS A 113 6.37 -10.35 -5.64
C HIS A 113 7.24 -11.30 -6.47
N VAL A 114 7.92 -10.77 -7.50
CA VAL A 114 8.88 -11.50 -8.34
C VAL A 114 10.01 -12.07 -7.49
N ARG A 115 10.65 -11.27 -6.63
CA ARG A 115 11.72 -11.70 -5.72
C ARG A 115 11.28 -12.84 -4.81
N LYS A 116 10.06 -12.77 -4.25
CA LYS A 116 9.50 -13.87 -3.45
C LYS A 116 9.32 -15.14 -4.27
N ARG A 117 8.80 -15.03 -5.50
CA ARG A 117 8.64 -16.17 -6.43
C ARG A 117 9.99 -16.82 -6.77
N MET A 118 10.98 -16.01 -7.13
CA MET A 118 12.34 -16.47 -7.42
C MET A 118 12.97 -17.17 -6.22
N LYS A 119 12.86 -16.58 -5.02
CA LYS A 119 13.36 -17.21 -3.77
C LYS A 119 12.69 -18.57 -3.52
N LYS A 120 11.38 -18.70 -3.74
CA LYS A 120 10.67 -19.99 -3.62
C LYS A 120 11.18 -21.00 -4.64
N SER A 121 11.35 -20.59 -5.90
CA SER A 121 11.88 -21.44 -6.97
C SER A 121 13.30 -21.94 -6.65
N LYS A 122 14.20 -21.02 -6.27
CA LYS A 122 15.58 -21.35 -5.87
C LYS A 122 15.62 -22.35 -4.72
N LYS A 123 14.79 -22.16 -3.68
CA LYS A 123 14.69 -23.13 -2.56
C LYS A 123 14.20 -24.50 -3.01
N LYS A 124 13.21 -24.58 -3.90
CA LYS A 124 12.71 -25.86 -4.45
C LYS A 124 13.80 -26.55 -5.27
N SER A 125 14.48 -25.81 -6.13
CA SER A 125 15.59 -26.32 -6.94
C SER A 125 16.72 -26.86 -6.07
N ASN A 126 17.15 -26.10 -5.04
CA ASN A 126 18.16 -26.55 -4.09
C ASN A 126 17.75 -27.83 -3.37
N ARG A 127 16.51 -27.92 -2.85
CA ARG A 127 16.02 -29.15 -2.20
C ARG A 127 16.03 -30.36 -3.12
N VAL A 128 15.64 -30.19 -4.39
CA VAL A 128 15.67 -31.28 -5.38
C VAL A 128 17.10 -31.69 -5.69
N ASN A 129 18.02 -30.74 -5.87
CA ASN A 129 19.44 -31.03 -6.12
C ASN A 129 20.15 -31.65 -4.91
N GLU A 130 19.84 -31.21 -3.69
CA GLU A 130 20.35 -31.80 -2.44
C GLU A 130 19.83 -33.24 -2.26
N ASN A 131 18.54 -33.50 -2.51
CA ASN A 131 17.99 -34.86 -2.53
C ASN A 131 18.57 -35.75 -3.65
N LYS A 132 19.10 -35.15 -4.73
CA LYS A 132 19.82 -35.89 -5.77
C LYS A 132 21.30 -36.13 -5.41
N LYS A 133 21.87 -35.36 -4.47
CA LYS A 133 23.28 -35.48 -4.03
C LYS A 133 23.50 -36.59 -3.01
N GLU A 134 22.51 -36.93 -2.18
CA GLU A 134 22.53 -38.17 -1.40
C GLU A 134 21.43 -39.10 -1.90
N PRO A 135 21.77 -40.20 -2.59
CA PRO A 135 20.75 -41.18 -2.91
C PRO A 135 20.15 -41.78 -1.64
N PHE A 136 18.85 -42.09 -1.67
CA PHE A 136 18.08 -42.60 -0.52
C PHE A 136 18.76 -43.80 0.19
N PHE A 137 19.54 -44.59 -0.54
CA PHE A 137 20.34 -45.69 -0.01
C PHE A 137 21.45 -45.23 0.96
N LYS A 138 22.13 -44.10 0.73
CA LYS A 138 23.12 -43.58 1.71
C LYS A 138 22.48 -43.13 3.03
N ARG A 139 21.18 -42.80 3.03
CA ARG A 139 20.44 -42.40 4.23
C ARG A 139 19.90 -43.59 5.03
N LEU A 140 19.53 -44.71 4.37
CA LEU A 140 19.20 -45.97 5.06
C LEU A 140 20.44 -46.76 5.52
N PHE A 141 21.55 -46.68 4.78
CA PHE A 141 22.80 -47.37 5.10
C PHE A 141 23.84 -46.47 5.78
N LYS A 142 23.41 -45.36 6.42
CA LYS A 142 24.27 -44.61 7.34
C LYS A 142 24.52 -45.49 8.56
N LYS A 143 25.54 -46.33 8.41
CA LYS A 143 25.98 -47.38 9.33
C LYS A 143 26.05 -46.78 10.73
N LYS A 144 25.38 -47.43 11.68
CA LYS A 144 25.64 -47.33 13.12
C LYS A 144 27.12 -47.72 13.30
N HIS A 145 28.03 -46.76 13.24
CA HIS A 145 29.36 -46.97 13.80
C HIS A 145 29.19 -46.88 15.31
N ARG A 146 29.68 -47.93 15.97
CA ARG A 146 29.77 -48.08 17.43
C ARG A 146 30.21 -46.81 18.12
#